data_AF-Q4PMH2-F1
#
_entry.id   AF-Q4PMH2-F1
#
_cell.length_a   1.000
_cell.length_b   1.000
_cell.length_c   1.000
_cell.angle_alpha   90.00
_cell.angle_beta   90.00
_cell.angle_gamma   90.00
#
_symmetry.space_group_name_H-M   'P 1'
#
loop_
_entity.id
_entity.type
_entity.pdbx_description
1 polymer ?
#
loop_
_entity_poly.entity_id
_entity_poly.type
_entity_poly.pdbx_seq_one_letter_code
_entity_poly.pdbx_strand_id
1 'polypeptide(L)' 'MRAVTMLIVTLLVLESFYFVISEPVAGPHWQVKAKRPQCYRITCTKDEECKVGSCSYCNNGLWGDNTCR' A
#
# COMPACT_ATOMS: atom_id res chain seq x y z
N MET A 1 -26.24 19.85 30.73
CA MET A 1 -26.51 20.25 29.32
C MET A 1 -25.30 20.91 28.65
N ARG A 2 -24.73 22.02 29.18
CA ARG A 2 -23.56 22.70 28.56
C ARG A 2 -22.29 21.85 28.41
N ALA A 3 -21.98 20.99 29.37
CA ALA A 3 -20.80 20.13 29.28
C ALA A 3 -20.90 19.09 28.15
N VAL A 4 -22.10 18.53 27.95
CA VAL A 4 -22.37 17.52 26.92
C VAL A 4 -22.25 18.15 25.53
N THR A 5 -22.76 19.37 25.33
CA THR A 5 -22.62 20.08 24.05
C THR A 5 -21.17 20.41 23.73
N MET A 6 -20.36 20.80 24.72
CA MET A 6 -18.93 21.05 24.50
C MET A 6 -18.20 19.76 24.09
N LEU A 7 -18.52 18.62 24.71
CA LEU A 7 -17.91 17.32 24.43
C LEU A 7 -18.25 16.81 23.02
N ILE A 8 -19.50 17.01 22.58
CA ILE A 8 -19.92 16.66 21.22
C ILE A 8 -19.20 17.52 20.18
N VAL A 9 -19.08 18.83 20.42
CA VAL A 9 -18.39 19.75 19.49
C VAL A 9 -16.91 19.43 19.40
N THR A 10 -16.22 19.14 20.51
CA THR A 10 -14.81 18.76 20.46
C THR A 10 -14.57 17.45 19.74
N LEU A 11 -15.45 16.44 19.90
CA LEU A 11 -15.36 15.18 19.16
C LEU A 11 -15.56 15.38 17.65
N LEU A 12 -16.55 16.18 17.23
CA LEU A 12 -16.78 16.50 15.82
C LEU A 12 -15.59 17.22 15.17
N VAL A 13 -14.97 18.13 15.91
CA VAL A 13 -13.76 18.82 15.46
C VAL A 13 -12.58 17.85 15.36
N LEU A 14 -12.42 16.92 16.30
CA LEU A 14 -11.36 15.91 16.23
C LEU A 14 -11.50 14.98 15.02
N GLU A 15 -12.70 14.47 14.76
CA GLU A 15 -13.01 13.57 13.63
C GLU A 15 -12.72 14.25 12.28
N SER A 16 -13.07 15.52 12.14
CA SER A 16 -12.82 16.29 10.90
C SER A 16 -11.33 16.53 10.64
N PHE A 17 -10.52 16.73 11.68
CA PHE A 17 -9.06 16.77 11.52
C PHE A 17 -8.46 15.40 11.20
N TYR A 18 -8.97 14.33 11.82
CA TYR A 18 -8.51 12.97 11.53
C TYR A 18 -8.80 12.56 10.08
N PHE A 19 -9.96 12.94 9.53
CA PHE A 19 -10.31 12.65 8.14
C PHE A 19 -9.31 13.30 7.16
N VAL A 20 -8.95 14.57 7.37
CA VAL A 20 -8.03 15.32 6.48
C VAL A 20 -6.59 14.79 6.52
N ILE A 21 -6.16 14.20 7.63
CA ILE A 21 -4.76 13.76 7.83
C ILE A 21 -4.58 12.27 7.48
N SER A 22 -5.66 11.47 7.55
CA SER A 22 -5.57 10.00 7.42
C SER A 22 -5.58 9.49 5.98
N GLU A 23 -5.84 10.34 5.00
CA GLU A 23 -5.63 10.01 3.59
C GLU A 23 -4.22 10.45 3.18
N PRO A 24 -3.21 9.56 3.21
CA PRO A 24 -1.95 9.89 2.60
C PRO A 24 -2.23 10.15 1.12
N VAL A 25 -2.02 11.40 0.68
CA VAL A 25 -1.91 11.71 -0.74
C VAL A 25 -0.99 10.67 -1.33
N ALA A 26 -1.50 9.84 -2.24
CA ALA A 26 -0.72 8.85 -2.94
C ALA A 26 0.49 9.59 -3.55
N GLY A 27 1.65 9.43 -2.90
CA GLY A 27 2.86 10.17 -3.26
C GLY A 27 3.12 9.94 -4.74
N PRO A 28 3.52 10.97 -5.49
CA PRO A 28 3.61 10.84 -6.93
C PRO A 28 4.60 9.72 -7.29
N HIS A 29 4.23 8.91 -8.29
CA HIS A 29 4.82 7.60 -8.62
C HIS A 29 6.35 7.58 -8.86
N TRP A 30 6.97 8.76 -8.95
CA TRP A 30 8.43 8.97 -9.09
C TRP A 30 9.19 9.01 -7.74
N GLN A 31 8.50 9.16 -6.60
CA GLN A 31 9.09 9.23 -5.26
C GLN A 31 9.59 7.86 -4.76
N VAL A 32 9.13 6.75 -5.35
CA VAL A 32 9.71 5.43 -5.10
C VAL A 32 11.00 5.27 -5.92
N LYS A 33 12.12 5.77 -5.39
CA LYS A 33 13.48 5.56 -5.93
C LYS A 33 13.90 4.08 -5.97
N ALA A 34 13.10 3.17 -5.42
CA ALA A 34 13.30 1.73 -5.55
C ALA A 34 12.97 1.30 -6.98
N LYS A 35 13.95 1.34 -7.86
CA LYS A 35 13.86 0.75 -9.20
C LYS A 35 13.57 -0.74 -9.02
N ARG A 36 12.36 -1.19 -9.35
CA ARG A 36 11.99 -2.61 -9.27
C ARG A 36 12.93 -3.44 -10.17
N PRO A 37 13.37 -4.63 -9.72
CA PRO A 37 14.09 -5.57 -10.57
C PRO A 37 13.32 -5.84 -11.86
N GLN A 38 14.03 -6.03 -12.98
CA GLN A 38 13.37 -6.28 -14.28
C GLN A 38 12.53 -7.55 -14.28
N CYS A 39 12.89 -8.54 -13.44
CA CYS A 39 12.15 -9.79 -13.31
C CYS A 39 10.74 -9.62 -12.73
N TYR A 40 10.42 -8.51 -12.06
CA TYR A 40 9.05 -8.24 -11.57
C TYR A 40 8.04 -7.95 -12.69
N ARG A 41 8.51 -7.86 -13.95
CA ARG A 41 7.66 -7.74 -15.14
C ARG A 41 7.28 -9.11 -15.73
N ILE A 42 7.90 -10.18 -15.25
CA ILE A 42 7.66 -11.55 -15.71
C ILE A 42 6.45 -12.08 -14.96
N THR A 43 5.40 -12.43 -15.69
CA THR A 43 4.24 -13.14 -15.16
C THR A 43 4.61 -14.60 -14.92
N CYS A 44 4.18 -15.18 -13.81
CA CYS A 44 4.51 -16.53 -13.42
C CYS A 44 3.31 -17.27 -12.83
N THR A 45 3.33 -18.59 -12.92
CA THR A 45 2.39 -19.47 -12.20
C THR A 45 3.10 -20.33 -11.16
N LYS A 46 4.36 -20.69 -11.42
CA LYS A 46 5.21 -21.50 -10.55
C LYS A 46 6.55 -20.81 -10.27
N ASP A 47 7.16 -21.14 -9.14
CA ASP A 47 8.46 -20.59 -8.72
C ASP A 47 9.58 -20.89 -9.72
N GLU A 48 9.49 -22.02 -10.42
CA GLU A 48 10.46 -22.49 -11.41
C GLU A 48 10.66 -21.51 -12.57
N GLU A 49 9.61 -20.77 -12.93
CA GLU A 49 9.58 -19.77 -14.01
C GLU A 49 10.36 -18.49 -13.64
N CYS A 50 10.63 -18.29 -12.35
CA CYS A 50 11.18 -17.06 -11.80
C CYS A 50 12.68 -17.11 -11.51
N LYS A 51 13.38 -18.18 -11.92
CA LYS A 51 14.85 -18.36 -11.77
C LYS A 51 15.65 -17.44 -12.70
N VAL A 52 15.39 -16.13 -12.65
CA VAL A 52 15.95 -15.11 -13.52
C VAL A 52 16.63 -14.03 -12.67
N GLY A 53 17.96 -14.08 -12.65
CA GLY A 53 18.80 -13.10 -11.95
C GLY A 53 18.57 -13.14 -10.43
N SER A 54 18.06 -12.05 -9.86
CA SER A 54 17.76 -11.94 -8.41
C SER A 54 16.41 -12.51 -8.02
N CYS A 55 15.51 -12.76 -8.98
CA CYS A 55 14.23 -13.39 -8.68
C CYS A 55 14.40 -14.91 -8.55
N SER A 56 13.59 -15.51 -7.68
CA SER A 56 13.63 -16.95 -7.39
C SER A 56 12.27 -17.59 -7.15
N TYR A 57 11.22 -16.80 -6.91
CA TYR A 57 9.89 -17.32 -6.60
C TYR A 57 8.80 -16.53 -7.30
N CYS A 58 7.63 -17.15 -7.41
CA CYS A 58 6.45 -16.57 -8.00
C CYS A 58 5.52 -16.05 -6.91
N ASN A 59 5.08 -14.80 -7.01
CA ASN A 59 4.08 -14.27 -6.09
C ASN A 59 2.65 -14.69 -6.51
N ASN A 60 2.36 -15.99 -6.41
CA ASN A 60 1.08 -16.62 -6.81
C ASN A 60 0.14 -16.92 -5.61
N GLY A 61 0.42 -16.36 -4.43
CA GLY A 61 -0.44 -16.54 -3.26
C GLY A 61 -1.83 -15.90 -3.44
N LEU A 62 -2.72 -16.12 -2.47
CA LEU A 62 -4.10 -15.58 -2.50
C LEU A 62 -4.17 -14.04 -2.64
N TRP A 63 -3.09 -13.37 -2.24
CA TRP A 63 -2.89 -11.92 -2.30
C TRP A 63 -1.71 -11.52 -3.22
N GLY A 64 -1.23 -12.46 -4.04
CA GLY A 64 -0.08 -12.29 -4.93
C GLY A 64 -0.45 -11.64 -6.27
N ASP A 65 0.52 -10.97 -6.89
CA ASP A 65 0.35 -10.30 -8.19
C ASP A 65 0.73 -11.16 -9.41
N ASN A 66 0.96 -12.46 -9.22
CA ASN A 66 1.40 -13.42 -10.25
C ASN A 66 2.64 -12.93 -11.04
N THR A 67 3.53 -12.22 -10.35
CA THR A 67 4.81 -11.76 -10.90
C THR A 67 5.97 -12.39 -10.15
N CYS A 68 7.11 -12.51 -10.84
CA CYS A 68 8.33 -13.02 -10.25
C CYS A 68 8.91 -12.04 -9.22
N ARG A 69 9.44 -12.60 -8.14
CA ARG A 69 10.08 -11.91 -7.03
C ARG A 69 11.45 -12.47 -6.71
#